data_AF-A0A2N9Y1R0-F1
#
_entry.id   AF-A0A2N9Y1R0-F1
#
_cell.length_a   1.000
_cell.length_b   1.000
_cell.length_c   1.000
_cell.angle_alpha   90.00
_cell.angle_beta   90.00
_cell.angle_gamma   90.00
#
_symmetry.space_group_name_H-M   'P 1'
#
loop_
_entity.id
_entity.type
_entity.pdbx_description
1 polymer ?
#
loop_
_entity_poly.entity_id
_entity_poly.type
_entity_poly.pdbx_seq_one_letter_code
_entity_poly.pdbx_strand_id
1 'polypeptide(L)'
;MKIKFLLNLVLFFILPINIVYATEPLEKWYFYKVSKNTVLGGEPTFERERLIYRYWQAKLTITDKEIVIDKACTIPEGAMNETVTPLSYWKSPEQVDKYQKIFSEEKIPLENQIQIIKNNLNDKDSPCFKEDYTEDFTDLIKTGNFMVFMTEPGYLVIFSKNLEKDRLSSATYRGLDQQLNLLGHSMLSDKKNVNKINKECDYPGDGTYKYDSYNKCPLTELGIYFSSVINELEKEKKYSYENDKNKFYFTKNQIKEFEYEIYLNSEKNSKLIDRLPIYKENILESAAFIQYYYIDKELKNVWLLNMVESDISQRVEKWRHYKIDTTGHFKLLESISCEHRNRRGIVKCHNG
;
A
#
# COMPACT_ATOMS: atom_id res chain seq x y z
N MET A 1 -56.93 -44.75 -22.75
CA MET A 1 -56.64 -43.81 -21.63
C MET A 1 -55.39 -44.25 -20.83
N LYS A 2 -54.24 -44.45 -21.48
CA LYS A 2 -52.97 -44.83 -20.79
C LYS A 2 -51.75 -44.05 -21.30
N ILE A 3 -51.75 -43.61 -22.56
CA ILE A 3 -50.65 -42.87 -23.17
C ILE A 3 -50.54 -41.41 -22.67
N LYS A 4 -51.67 -40.73 -22.41
CA LYS A 4 -51.65 -39.35 -21.86
C LYS A 4 -51.08 -39.25 -20.45
N PHE A 5 -51.21 -40.30 -19.64
CA PHE A 5 -50.71 -40.30 -18.25
C PHE A 5 -49.19 -40.49 -18.21
N LEU A 6 -48.63 -41.33 -19.09
CA LEU A 6 -47.18 -41.51 -19.21
C LEU A 6 -46.48 -40.26 -19.77
N LEU A 7 -47.09 -39.57 -20.74
CA LEU A 7 -46.48 -38.35 -21.31
C LEU A 7 -46.39 -37.22 -20.28
N ASN A 8 -47.43 -37.04 -19.45
CA ASN A 8 -47.40 -36.05 -18.36
C ASN A 8 -46.37 -36.40 -17.29
N LEU A 9 -46.16 -37.69 -17.01
CA LEU A 9 -45.17 -38.14 -16.02
C LEU A 9 -43.74 -37.89 -16.52
N VAL A 10 -43.45 -38.16 -17.80
CA VAL A 10 -42.14 -37.90 -18.40
C VAL A 10 -41.86 -36.39 -18.49
N LEU A 11 -42.85 -35.57 -18.84
CA LEU A 11 -42.72 -34.10 -18.81
C LEU A 11 -42.50 -33.56 -17.39
N PHE A 12 -43.13 -34.14 -16.37
CA PHE A 12 -42.93 -33.75 -14.96
C PHE A 12 -41.53 -34.13 -14.43
N PHE A 13 -40.88 -35.13 -15.02
CA PHE A 13 -39.52 -35.56 -14.65
C PHE A 13 -38.41 -34.92 -15.49
N ILE A 14 -38.71 -34.35 -16.66
CA ILE A 14 -37.72 -33.61 -17.47
C ILE A 14 -37.64 -32.13 -17.03
N LEU A 15 -38.69 -31.59 -16.42
CA LEU A 15 -38.73 -30.20 -15.92
C LEU A 15 -37.92 -29.88 -14.63
N PRO A 16 -37.59 -30.82 -13.71
CA PRO A 16 -36.72 -30.52 -12.57
C PRO A 16 -35.23 -30.72 -12.86
N ILE A 17 -34.85 -31.41 -13.94
CA ILE A 17 -33.42 -31.70 -14.23
C ILE A 17 -32.68 -30.45 -14.74
N ASN A 18 -33.41 -29.44 -15.24
CA ASN A 18 -32.82 -28.19 -15.72
C ASN A 18 -32.66 -27.09 -14.64
N ILE A 19 -32.98 -27.35 -13.36
CA ILE A 19 -32.83 -26.36 -12.27
C ILE A 19 -32.06 -26.94 -11.07
N VAL A 20 -31.06 -27.77 -11.33
CA VAL A 20 -29.99 -28.05 -10.34
C VAL A 20 -28.62 -27.94 -11.02
N TYR A 21 -28.44 -26.92 -11.87
CA TYR A 21 -27.13 -26.26 -11.96
C TYR A 21 -27.18 -25.09 -10.98
N ALA A 22 -27.17 -25.42 -9.69
CA ALA A 22 -26.82 -24.44 -8.68
C ALA A 22 -25.33 -24.13 -8.92
N THR A 23 -25.06 -23.06 -9.66
CA THR A 23 -23.78 -22.36 -9.53
C THR A 23 -23.63 -22.06 -8.04
N GLU A 24 -22.54 -22.52 -7.41
CA GLU A 24 -22.42 -22.30 -5.96
C GLU A 24 -22.50 -20.79 -5.69
N PRO A 25 -23.14 -20.39 -4.58
CA PRO A 25 -23.30 -18.98 -4.29
C PRO A 25 -21.94 -18.30 -4.17
N LEU A 26 -21.76 -17.26 -5.00
CA LEU A 26 -20.63 -16.34 -5.01
C LEU A 26 -20.15 -16.03 -3.58
N GLU A 27 -19.02 -16.61 -3.17
CA GLU A 27 -18.51 -16.44 -1.82
C GLU A 27 -17.66 -15.16 -1.77
N LYS A 28 -18.12 -14.16 -1.01
CA LYS A 28 -17.47 -12.86 -0.90
C LYS A 28 -16.80 -12.73 0.45
N TRP A 29 -15.54 -12.30 0.43
CA TRP A 29 -14.77 -11.98 1.61
C TRP A 29 -14.23 -10.56 1.52
N TYR A 30 -14.24 -9.88 2.64
CA TYR A 30 -13.90 -8.48 2.73
C TYR A 30 -12.63 -8.34 3.58
N PHE A 31 -11.68 -7.53 3.11
CA PHE A 31 -10.49 -7.22 3.91
C PHE A 31 -10.91 -6.78 5.31
N TYR A 32 -10.26 -7.38 6.30
CA TYR A 32 -10.47 -7.14 7.72
C TYR A 32 -9.29 -6.38 8.32
N LYS A 33 -8.07 -6.94 8.24
CA LYS A 33 -6.85 -6.35 8.81
C LYS A 33 -5.60 -7.08 8.31
N VAL A 34 -4.45 -6.49 8.62
CA VAL A 34 -3.14 -7.15 8.60
C VAL A 34 -2.70 -7.43 10.04
N SER A 35 -2.10 -8.59 10.30
CA SER A 35 -1.58 -8.95 11.63
C SER A 35 -0.64 -7.88 12.17
N LYS A 36 -0.63 -7.70 13.49
CA LYS A 36 0.24 -6.70 14.15
C LYS A 36 1.71 -7.06 14.06
N ASN A 37 1.99 -8.35 14.21
CA ASN A 37 3.32 -8.92 14.18
C ASN A 37 3.49 -9.84 12.97
N THR A 38 4.73 -10.19 12.65
CA THR A 38 5.05 -11.29 11.73
C THR A 38 5.13 -12.62 12.48
N VAL A 39 5.09 -13.74 11.74
CA VAL A 39 5.26 -15.10 12.27
C VAL A 39 6.62 -15.27 13.01
N LEU A 40 7.62 -14.47 12.66
CA LEU A 40 8.96 -14.48 13.28
C LEU A 40 9.05 -13.61 14.55
N GLY A 41 7.99 -12.85 14.86
CA GLY A 41 8.02 -11.81 15.88
C GLY A 41 8.70 -10.53 15.37
N GLY A 42 8.14 -9.38 15.74
CA GLY A 42 8.66 -8.08 15.32
C GLY A 42 7.66 -6.97 15.60
N GLU A 43 8.18 -5.75 15.73
CA GLU A 43 7.37 -4.54 15.85
C GLU A 43 6.71 -4.19 14.50
N PRO A 44 5.58 -3.45 14.52
CA PRO A 44 4.92 -3.02 13.29
C PRO A 44 5.87 -2.17 12.42
N THR A 45 6.10 -2.63 11.19
CA THR A 45 6.98 -1.97 10.21
C THR A 45 6.19 -1.24 9.13
N PHE A 46 6.88 -0.38 8.36
CA PHE A 46 6.38 0.26 7.13
C PHE A 46 5.64 -0.73 6.21
N GLU A 47 6.16 -1.96 6.11
CA GLU A 47 5.59 -3.05 5.32
C GLU A 47 4.16 -3.40 5.73
N ARG A 48 3.84 -3.38 7.02
CA ARG A 48 2.48 -3.65 7.50
C ARG A 48 1.49 -2.61 7.00
N GLU A 49 1.86 -1.34 7.07
CA GLU A 49 1.01 -0.23 6.61
C GLU A 49 0.87 -0.24 5.08
N ARG A 50 1.94 -0.58 4.36
CA ARG A 50 1.89 -0.84 2.91
C ARG A 50 0.88 -1.93 2.55
N LEU A 51 0.85 -3.03 3.31
CA LEU A 51 -0.12 -4.12 3.10
C LEU A 51 -1.55 -3.70 3.44
N ILE A 52 -1.77 -2.96 4.53
CA ILE A 52 -3.09 -2.41 4.86
C ILE A 52 -3.56 -1.51 3.71
N TYR A 53 -2.71 -0.60 3.25
CA TYR A 53 -3.01 0.27 2.11
C TYR A 53 -3.28 -0.51 0.82
N ARG A 54 -2.57 -1.61 0.57
CA ARG A 54 -2.81 -2.43 -0.63
C ARG A 54 -4.19 -3.11 -0.61
N TYR A 55 -4.64 -3.56 0.57
CA TYR A 55 -5.81 -4.44 0.65
C TYR A 55 -7.05 -3.82 1.32
N TRP A 56 -7.03 -2.60 1.85
CA TRP A 56 -8.16 -2.07 2.65
C TRP A 56 -9.51 -2.03 1.92
N GLN A 57 -9.52 -1.73 0.61
CA GLN A 57 -10.72 -1.81 -0.22
C GLN A 57 -10.92 -3.17 -0.88
N ALA A 58 -9.89 -4.01 -0.87
CA ALA A 58 -9.89 -5.27 -1.60
C ALA A 58 -11.02 -6.19 -1.11
N LYS A 59 -11.49 -6.98 -2.06
CA LYS A 59 -12.54 -7.96 -1.86
C LYS A 59 -12.12 -9.23 -2.57
N LEU A 60 -12.15 -10.35 -1.85
CA LEU A 60 -12.00 -11.66 -2.46
C LEU A 60 -13.38 -12.15 -2.89
N THR A 61 -13.48 -12.57 -4.13
CA THR A 61 -14.67 -13.20 -4.68
C THR A 61 -14.27 -14.57 -5.17
N ILE A 62 -14.86 -15.61 -4.59
CA ILE A 62 -14.61 -17.00 -4.95
C ILE A 62 -15.82 -17.50 -5.71
N THR A 63 -15.55 -18.10 -6.87
CA THR A 63 -16.51 -18.80 -7.73
C THR A 63 -16.02 -20.21 -8.00
N ASP A 64 -16.90 -21.04 -8.55
CA ASP A 64 -16.63 -22.39 -9.08
C ASP A 64 -15.65 -22.41 -10.27
N LYS A 65 -14.88 -21.34 -10.52
CA LYS A 65 -14.00 -21.19 -11.70
C LYS A 65 -12.78 -20.33 -11.43
N GLU A 66 -12.90 -19.37 -10.53
CA GLU A 66 -11.84 -18.40 -10.28
C GLU A 66 -11.95 -17.77 -8.90
N ILE A 67 -10.78 -17.38 -8.38
CA ILE A 67 -10.67 -16.46 -7.24
C ILE A 67 -10.26 -15.11 -7.79
N VAL A 68 -11.09 -14.11 -7.53
CA VAL A 68 -10.86 -12.73 -7.94
C VAL A 68 -10.56 -11.89 -6.71
N ILE A 69 -9.37 -11.30 -6.67
CA ILE A 69 -8.93 -10.35 -5.64
C ILE A 69 -9.15 -8.95 -6.20
N ASP A 70 -10.37 -8.45 -6.04
CA ASP A 70 -10.85 -7.20 -6.64
C ASP A 70 -10.40 -7.05 -8.11
N LYS A 71 -10.01 -5.85 -8.58
CA LYS A 71 -9.44 -5.65 -9.92
C LYS A 71 -7.97 -6.05 -10.05
N ALA A 72 -7.34 -6.55 -8.98
CA ALA A 72 -5.90 -6.75 -8.93
C ALA A 72 -5.45 -8.07 -9.58
N CYS A 73 -6.18 -9.17 -9.34
CA CYS A 73 -5.73 -10.50 -9.76
C CYS A 73 -6.89 -11.50 -9.87
N THR A 74 -6.81 -12.37 -10.87
CA THR A 74 -7.72 -13.51 -11.07
C THR A 74 -6.89 -14.80 -11.09
N ILE A 75 -7.20 -15.73 -10.18
CA ILE A 75 -6.59 -17.06 -10.11
C ILE A 75 -7.55 -18.06 -10.76
N PRO A 76 -7.23 -18.63 -11.93
CA PRO A 76 -8.09 -19.61 -12.59
C PRO A 76 -8.13 -20.95 -11.83
N GLU A 77 -9.25 -21.68 -11.92
CA GLU A 77 -9.45 -22.99 -11.31
C GLU A 77 -8.46 -24.06 -11.84
N GLY A 78 -7.31 -24.10 -11.18
CA GLY A 78 -6.50 -25.29 -10.91
C GLY A 78 -6.00 -25.30 -9.46
N ALA A 79 -6.49 -24.36 -8.65
CA ALA A 79 -6.18 -24.19 -7.24
C ALA A 79 -6.93 -25.25 -6.44
N MET A 80 -6.35 -26.45 -6.34
CA MET A 80 -6.91 -27.56 -5.58
C MET A 80 -7.26 -27.10 -4.16
N ASN A 81 -8.55 -27.17 -3.79
CA ASN A 81 -9.00 -27.08 -2.41
C ASN A 81 -8.54 -28.34 -1.68
N GLU A 82 -7.39 -28.27 -1.03
CA GLU A 82 -6.89 -29.38 -0.21
C GLU A 82 -7.30 -29.13 1.24
N THR A 83 -8.04 -30.07 1.82
CA THR A 83 -8.27 -30.10 3.26
C THR A 83 -7.11 -30.85 3.90
N VAL A 84 -6.28 -30.14 4.66
CA VAL A 84 -5.05 -30.68 5.27
C VAL A 84 -4.98 -30.30 6.75
N THR A 85 -4.17 -31.01 7.51
CA THR A 85 -3.85 -30.58 8.88
C THR A 85 -2.75 -29.50 8.82
N PRO A 86 -2.70 -28.57 9.81
CA PRO A 86 -1.57 -27.66 10.00
C PRO A 86 -0.20 -28.31 9.84
N LEU A 87 0.00 -29.46 10.49
CA LEU A 87 1.27 -30.19 10.46
C LEU A 87 1.61 -30.72 9.06
N SER A 88 0.61 -31.19 8.32
CA SER A 88 0.79 -31.66 6.94
C SER A 88 1.14 -30.51 6.00
N TYR A 89 0.55 -29.34 6.20
CA TYR A 89 0.78 -28.16 5.38
C TYR A 89 2.16 -27.55 5.63
N TRP A 90 2.46 -27.21 6.88
CA TRP A 90 3.72 -26.54 7.26
C TRP A 90 4.90 -27.49 7.45
N LYS A 91 4.66 -28.82 7.43
CA LYS A 91 5.68 -29.89 7.48
C LYS A 91 6.61 -29.87 8.70
N SER A 92 6.34 -29.01 9.68
CA SER A 92 7.17 -28.86 10.89
C SER A 92 6.31 -28.46 12.10
N PRO A 93 6.40 -29.17 13.23
CA PRO A 93 5.73 -28.76 14.47
C PRO A 93 6.11 -27.36 14.94
N GLU A 94 7.39 -26.98 14.82
CA GLU A 94 7.86 -25.64 15.22
C GLU A 94 7.20 -24.53 14.38
N GLN A 95 7.02 -24.78 13.08
CA GLN A 95 6.30 -23.86 12.21
C GLN A 95 4.82 -23.78 12.63
N VAL A 96 4.17 -24.93 12.84
CA VAL A 96 2.78 -24.98 13.33
C VAL A 96 2.62 -24.16 14.60
N ASP A 97 3.54 -24.26 15.57
CA ASP A 97 3.48 -23.50 16.82
C ASP A 97 3.58 -21.98 16.57
N LYS A 98 4.47 -21.54 15.67
CA LYS A 98 4.59 -20.12 15.28
C LYS A 98 3.30 -19.60 14.64
N TYR A 99 2.71 -20.36 13.72
CA TYR A 99 1.45 -19.99 13.07
C TYR A 99 0.27 -20.00 14.04
N GLN A 100 0.16 -21.02 14.89
CA GLN A 100 -0.86 -21.06 15.93
C GLN A 100 -0.78 -19.86 16.86
N LYS A 101 0.44 -19.44 17.23
CA LYS A 101 0.67 -18.26 18.06
C LYS A 101 0.11 -16.99 17.40
N ILE A 102 0.50 -16.67 16.17
CA ILE A 102 0.03 -15.45 15.49
C ILE A 102 -1.47 -15.49 15.18
N PHE A 103 -2.03 -16.63 14.78
CA PHE A 103 -3.48 -16.78 14.61
C PHE A 103 -4.22 -16.53 15.93
N SER A 104 -3.71 -17.06 17.04
CA SER A 104 -4.25 -16.82 18.38
C SER A 104 -4.16 -15.35 18.81
N GLU A 105 -3.01 -14.70 18.60
CA GLU A 105 -2.81 -13.26 18.87
C GLU A 105 -3.82 -12.40 18.10
N GLU A 106 -4.12 -12.78 16.86
CA GLU A 106 -5.09 -12.08 16.02
C GLU A 106 -6.55 -12.50 16.26
N LYS A 107 -6.79 -13.42 17.19
CA LYS A 107 -8.10 -13.99 17.54
C LYS A 107 -8.78 -14.71 16.37
N ILE A 108 -7.99 -15.37 15.54
CA ILE A 108 -8.45 -16.20 14.43
C ILE A 108 -8.32 -17.65 14.87
N PRO A 109 -9.41 -18.43 14.92
CA PRO A 109 -9.31 -19.85 15.22
C PRO A 109 -8.54 -20.53 14.08
N LEU A 110 -7.50 -21.29 14.42
CA LEU A 110 -6.85 -22.20 13.48
C LEU A 110 -7.37 -23.61 13.78
N GLU A 111 -8.24 -24.10 12.89
CA GLU A 111 -8.86 -25.41 13.06
C GLU A 111 -7.87 -26.57 12.85
N ASN A 112 -8.21 -27.75 13.38
CA ASN A 112 -7.40 -28.96 13.22
C ASN A 112 -7.27 -29.40 11.75
N GLN A 113 -8.21 -28.96 10.91
CA GLN A 113 -8.16 -29.08 9.47
C GLN A 113 -8.35 -27.69 8.87
N ILE A 114 -7.53 -27.36 7.89
CA ILE A 114 -7.58 -26.11 7.16
C ILE A 114 -7.80 -26.40 5.69
N GLN A 115 -8.58 -25.55 5.04
CA GLN A 115 -8.75 -25.59 3.60
C GLN A 115 -7.69 -24.69 2.98
N ILE A 116 -6.82 -25.29 2.17
CA ILE A 116 -5.78 -24.58 1.43
C ILE A 116 -6.26 -24.43 0.00
N ILE A 117 -6.25 -23.20 -0.48
CA ILE A 117 -6.43 -22.90 -1.89
C ILE A 117 -5.06 -22.59 -2.46
N LYS A 118 -4.48 -23.58 -3.13
CA LYS A 118 -3.11 -23.51 -3.65
C LYS A 118 -2.99 -22.44 -4.72
N ASN A 119 -1.97 -21.61 -4.58
CA ASN A 119 -1.65 -20.62 -5.58
C ASN A 119 -0.63 -21.20 -6.58
N ASN A 120 -1.08 -22.05 -7.51
CA ASN A 120 -0.21 -22.65 -8.55
C ASN A 120 0.07 -21.64 -9.68
N LEU A 121 0.78 -20.55 -9.36
CA LEU A 121 1.20 -19.53 -10.34
C LEU A 121 2.47 -19.94 -11.08
N ASN A 122 2.49 -21.11 -11.71
CA ASN A 122 3.57 -21.49 -12.63
C ASN A 122 3.48 -20.77 -13.98
N ASP A 123 2.51 -19.88 -14.17
CA ASP A 123 2.34 -19.10 -15.38
C ASP A 123 2.88 -17.68 -15.18
N LYS A 124 4.09 -17.42 -15.72
CA LYS A 124 4.77 -16.12 -15.66
C LYS A 124 3.99 -14.99 -16.34
N ASP A 125 2.97 -15.33 -17.13
CA ASP A 125 2.08 -14.40 -17.81
C ASP A 125 0.76 -14.15 -17.05
N SER A 126 0.59 -14.72 -15.84
CA SER A 126 -0.58 -14.46 -15.01
C SER A 126 -0.65 -12.97 -14.62
N PRO A 127 -1.82 -12.31 -14.73
CA PRO A 127 -1.98 -10.90 -14.31
C PRO A 127 -1.71 -10.69 -12.82
N CYS A 128 -1.73 -11.77 -12.04
CA CYS A 128 -1.32 -11.78 -10.64
C CYS A 128 0.19 -11.61 -10.46
N PHE A 129 1.00 -11.75 -11.53
CA PHE A 129 2.48 -11.80 -11.60
C PHE A 129 3.20 -10.50 -11.98
N LYS A 130 2.47 -9.40 -12.19
CA LYS A 130 3.13 -8.11 -12.46
C LYS A 130 3.76 -7.57 -11.18
N GLU A 131 5.01 -7.11 -11.32
CA GLU A 131 6.06 -6.76 -10.35
C GLU A 131 5.66 -6.01 -9.06
N ASP A 132 4.40 -5.59 -8.90
CA ASP A 132 3.89 -4.89 -7.71
C ASP A 132 3.04 -5.76 -6.75
N TYR A 133 2.58 -6.95 -7.16
CA TYR A 133 1.58 -7.75 -6.42
C TYR A 133 2.10 -9.10 -5.88
N THR A 134 3.23 -9.62 -6.36
CA THR A 134 3.58 -11.06 -6.20
C THR A 134 4.55 -11.47 -5.14
N GLU A 135 5.42 -10.59 -4.64
CA GLU A 135 6.37 -11.04 -3.62
C GLU A 135 5.63 -11.40 -2.31
N ASP A 136 4.37 -11.00 -2.16
CA ASP A 136 3.60 -11.10 -0.92
C ASP A 136 2.45 -12.14 -0.93
N PHE A 137 2.22 -12.94 -1.97
CA PHE A 137 0.99 -13.76 -2.07
C PHE A 137 1.22 -15.29 -2.02
N THR A 138 1.19 -15.86 -0.82
CA THR A 138 1.21 -17.32 -0.61
C THR A 138 -0.15 -17.97 -0.89
N ASP A 139 -0.28 -19.27 -0.63
CA ASP A 139 -1.59 -19.96 -0.64
C ASP A 139 -2.60 -19.27 0.29
N LEU A 140 -3.88 -19.35 -0.08
CA LEU A 140 -4.98 -18.89 0.74
C LEU A 140 -5.42 -19.99 1.71
N ILE A 141 -5.57 -19.64 2.97
CA ILE A 141 -5.99 -20.50 4.06
C ILE A 141 -7.39 -20.08 4.49
N LYS A 142 -8.36 -20.95 4.27
CA LYS A 142 -9.72 -20.80 4.77
C LYS A 142 -9.86 -21.50 6.11
N THR A 143 -10.25 -20.74 7.13
CA THR A 143 -10.50 -21.23 8.49
C THR A 143 -11.65 -20.48 9.14
N GLY A 144 -12.70 -21.21 9.53
CA GLY A 144 -13.97 -20.63 9.98
C GLY A 144 -14.52 -19.53 9.05
N ASN A 145 -14.71 -18.33 9.62
CA ASN A 145 -15.19 -17.14 8.92
C ASN A 145 -14.06 -16.22 8.44
N PHE A 146 -12.85 -16.76 8.29
CA PHE A 146 -11.69 -16.04 7.80
C PHE A 146 -11.07 -16.71 6.57
N MET A 147 -10.55 -15.85 5.70
CA MET A 147 -9.65 -16.21 4.62
C MET A 147 -8.35 -15.45 4.83
N VAL A 148 -7.22 -16.16 4.86
CA VAL A 148 -5.93 -15.60 5.25
C VAL A 148 -4.89 -16.00 4.23
N PHE A 149 -4.04 -15.08 3.78
CA PHE A 149 -2.78 -15.45 3.15
C PHE A 149 -1.63 -14.81 3.92
N MET A 150 -0.43 -15.32 3.69
CA MET A 150 0.78 -14.84 4.30
C MET A 150 1.64 -14.11 3.27
N THR A 151 2.35 -13.09 3.72
CA THR A 151 3.35 -12.38 2.92
C THR A 151 4.73 -12.95 3.15
N GLU A 152 5.68 -12.70 2.24
CA GLU A 152 7.08 -13.11 2.43
C GLU A 152 7.69 -12.58 3.75
N PRO A 153 7.43 -11.32 4.17
CA PRO A 153 7.80 -10.84 5.50
C PRO A 153 7.13 -11.58 6.68
N GLY A 154 6.14 -12.43 6.44
CA GLY A 154 5.44 -13.23 7.44
C GLY A 154 4.25 -12.54 8.09
N TYR A 155 3.67 -11.50 7.47
CA TYR A 155 2.40 -10.92 7.93
C TYR A 155 1.21 -11.77 7.47
N LEU A 156 0.14 -11.80 8.25
CA LEU A 156 -1.14 -12.34 7.83
C LEU A 156 -2.02 -11.23 7.27
N VAL A 157 -2.45 -11.37 6.02
CA VAL A 157 -3.50 -10.52 5.44
C VAL A 157 -4.82 -11.25 5.55
N ILE A 158 -5.77 -10.64 6.28
CA ILE A 158 -6.97 -11.33 6.76
C ILE A 158 -8.21 -10.72 6.12
N PHE A 159 -9.08 -11.59 5.57
CA PHE A 159 -10.40 -11.28 5.06
C PHE A 159 -11.47 -12.02 5.87
N SER A 160 -12.67 -11.46 5.95
CA SER A 160 -13.80 -12.08 6.65
C SER A 160 -15.11 -11.93 5.90
N LYS A 161 -16.02 -12.89 6.11
CA LYS A 161 -17.40 -12.88 5.59
C LYS A 161 -18.33 -11.89 6.30
N ASN A 162 -18.07 -11.58 7.57
CA ASN A 162 -19.09 -11.00 8.46
C ASN A 162 -19.01 -9.46 8.59
N LEU A 163 -18.19 -8.78 7.78
CA LEU A 163 -17.78 -7.39 8.05
C LEU A 163 -18.28 -6.35 7.04
N GLU A 164 -19.46 -6.54 6.43
CA GLU A 164 -20.12 -5.41 5.74
C GLU A 164 -20.49 -4.26 6.70
N LYS A 165 -20.62 -4.52 8.02
CA LYS A 165 -21.10 -3.54 9.01
C LYS A 165 -20.04 -2.75 9.78
N ASP A 166 -18.82 -3.27 9.96
CA ASP A 166 -17.78 -2.57 10.75
C ASP A 166 -16.71 -1.87 9.88
N ARG A 167 -16.77 -2.05 8.56
CA ARG A 167 -15.87 -1.42 7.58
C ARG A 167 -15.86 0.12 7.59
N LEU A 168 -16.84 0.75 8.23
CA LEU A 168 -17.00 2.21 8.22
C LEU A 168 -16.59 2.91 9.53
N SER A 169 -16.24 2.20 10.63
CA SER A 169 -16.20 2.86 11.95
C SER A 169 -14.89 2.81 12.76
N SER A 170 -13.87 2.00 12.45
CA SER A 170 -12.67 1.96 13.32
C SER A 170 -11.31 2.13 12.67
N ALA A 171 -11.23 2.24 11.34
CA ALA A 171 -10.02 2.67 10.68
C ALA A 171 -10.39 3.50 9.46
N THR A 172 -10.73 4.78 9.67
CA THR A 172 -10.25 5.81 8.73
C THR A 172 -8.73 5.72 8.75
N TYR A 173 -8.18 4.78 7.98
CA TYR A 173 -6.81 4.87 7.52
C TYR A 173 -6.76 6.21 6.76
N ARG A 174 -6.18 7.22 7.40
CA ARG A 174 -6.11 8.58 6.84
C ARG A 174 -5.26 8.63 5.57
N GLY A 175 -4.54 7.56 5.29
CA GLY A 175 -3.41 7.58 4.41
C GLY A 175 -3.69 7.63 2.92
N LEU A 176 -4.95 7.71 2.41
CA LEU A 176 -5.24 8.00 1.00
C LEU A 176 -6.76 8.11 0.72
N ASP A 177 -7.41 9.16 1.25
CA ASP A 177 -8.68 9.64 0.63
C ASP A 177 -8.39 10.55 -0.59
N GLN A 178 -7.11 10.76 -0.92
CA GLN A 178 -6.66 11.55 -2.06
C GLN A 178 -6.37 10.64 -3.27
N GLN A 179 -6.91 11.00 -4.42
CA GLN A 179 -6.55 10.39 -5.70
C GLN A 179 -5.05 10.59 -5.97
N LEU A 180 -4.35 9.51 -6.37
CA LEU A 180 -2.93 9.57 -6.73
C LEU A 180 -2.67 10.67 -7.75
N ASN A 181 -1.72 11.55 -7.44
CA ASN A 181 -1.34 12.68 -8.29
C ASN A 181 0.19 12.82 -8.31
N LEU A 182 0.76 12.74 -9.51
CA LEU A 182 2.20 12.84 -9.73
C LEU A 182 2.76 14.24 -9.50
N LEU A 183 1.88 15.24 -9.36
CA LEU A 183 2.25 16.55 -8.85
C LEU A 183 2.50 16.55 -7.34
N GLY A 184 2.44 15.40 -6.66
CA GLY A 184 2.81 15.26 -5.24
C GLY A 184 1.65 15.50 -4.27
N HIS A 185 1.96 15.65 -2.97
CA HIS A 185 0.95 15.63 -1.91
C HIS A 185 0.61 17.03 -1.38
N SER A 186 -0.67 17.42 -1.48
CA SER A 186 -1.13 18.79 -1.17
C SER A 186 -0.85 19.28 0.25
N MET A 187 -0.67 18.37 1.22
CA MET A 187 -0.33 18.73 2.60
C MET A 187 0.96 19.55 2.70
N LEU A 188 1.86 19.44 1.73
CA LEU A 188 3.13 20.16 1.75
C LEU A 188 2.96 21.66 1.47
N SER A 189 1.81 22.09 0.96
CA SER A 189 1.52 23.52 0.73
C SER A 189 1.21 24.30 2.01
N ASP A 190 0.72 23.64 3.07
CA ASP A 190 0.45 24.29 4.34
C ASP A 190 1.68 24.24 5.25
N LYS A 191 2.37 25.38 5.39
CA LYS A 191 3.54 25.50 6.26
C LYS A 191 3.27 25.14 7.73
N LYS A 192 2.01 25.19 8.20
CA LYS A 192 1.66 24.74 9.56
C LYS A 192 1.93 23.25 9.78
N ASN A 193 1.94 22.45 8.71
CA ASN A 193 2.24 21.03 8.79
C ASN A 193 3.69 20.76 9.19
N VAL A 194 4.63 21.68 8.97
CA VAL A 194 6.03 21.53 9.43
C VAL A 194 6.08 21.38 10.96
N ASN A 195 5.37 22.24 11.69
CA ASN A 195 5.30 22.18 13.16
C ASN A 195 4.55 20.94 13.64
N LYS A 196 3.51 20.53 12.90
CA LYS A 196 2.75 19.32 13.21
C LYS A 196 3.63 18.08 13.05
N ILE A 197 4.34 17.95 11.94
CA ILE A 197 5.28 16.84 11.67
C ILE A 197 6.35 16.79 12.75
N ASN A 198 7.04 17.90 13.05
CA ASN A 198 8.07 17.92 14.08
C ASN A 198 7.56 17.63 15.50
N LYS A 199 6.24 17.71 15.74
CA LYS A 199 5.63 17.39 17.04
C LYS A 199 5.08 15.96 17.08
N GLU A 200 4.45 15.52 15.99
CA GLU A 200 3.71 14.27 15.89
C GLU A 200 4.51 13.14 15.22
N CYS A 201 5.70 13.42 14.72
CA CYS A 201 6.64 12.42 14.19
C CYS A 201 7.93 12.33 15.02
N ASP A 202 7.92 12.94 16.21
CA ASP A 202 9.09 13.05 17.08
C ASP A 202 9.27 11.76 17.91
N TYR A 203 9.74 10.70 17.26
CA TYR A 203 10.03 9.43 17.91
C TYR A 203 11.52 9.28 18.23
N PRO A 204 11.89 8.70 19.38
CA PRO A 204 13.22 8.17 19.57
C PRO A 204 13.36 6.93 18.68
N GLY A 205 14.46 6.84 17.92
CA GLY A 205 14.71 5.70 17.03
C GLY A 205 15.15 4.43 17.77
N ASP A 206 15.11 4.43 19.10
CA ASP A 206 15.31 3.25 19.95
C ASP A 206 14.05 2.37 20.09
N GLY A 207 12.96 2.71 19.39
CA GLY A 207 11.72 1.93 19.37
C GLY A 207 10.81 2.14 20.58
N THR A 208 11.16 3.00 21.54
CA THR A 208 10.42 3.13 22.83
C THR A 208 9.08 3.88 22.74
N TYR A 209 8.52 4.09 21.55
CA TYR A 209 7.30 4.88 21.34
C TYR A 209 6.02 4.03 21.39
N LYS A 210 4.92 4.65 21.84
CA LYS A 210 3.60 4.02 21.82
C LYS A 210 3.09 3.94 20.38
N TYR A 211 2.56 2.77 19.99
CA TYR A 211 1.99 2.49 18.66
C TYR A 211 1.01 3.56 18.15
N ASP A 212 0.13 4.09 19.01
CA ASP A 212 -0.84 5.13 18.65
C ASP A 212 -0.19 6.43 18.16
N SER A 213 1.08 6.65 18.48
CA SER A 213 1.81 7.84 18.05
C SER A 213 2.23 7.70 16.58
N TYR A 214 2.75 6.56 16.15
CA TYR A 214 3.13 6.32 14.75
C TYR A 214 1.99 6.60 13.76
N ASN A 215 0.77 6.19 14.11
CA ASN A 215 -0.44 6.46 13.31
C ASN A 215 -0.88 7.93 13.30
N LYS A 216 -0.33 8.77 14.18
CA LYS A 216 -0.55 10.22 14.20
C LYS A 216 0.48 10.98 13.37
N CYS A 217 1.61 10.35 13.05
CA CYS A 217 2.67 10.99 12.28
C CYS A 217 2.24 11.23 10.82
N PRO A 218 2.18 12.50 10.35
CA PRO A 218 1.81 12.78 8.97
C PRO A 218 2.84 12.27 7.93
N LEU A 219 4.05 11.88 8.34
CA LEU A 219 5.05 11.33 7.40
C LEU A 219 4.69 9.93 6.93
N THR A 220 3.99 9.13 7.73
CA THR A 220 3.56 7.79 7.33
C THR A 220 2.69 7.86 6.08
N GLU A 221 1.77 8.83 6.03
CA GLU A 221 0.94 9.13 4.86
C GLU A 221 1.81 9.56 3.65
N LEU A 222 2.79 10.46 3.87
CA LEU A 222 3.69 10.90 2.80
C LEU A 222 4.54 9.75 2.23
N GLY A 223 5.15 8.93 3.08
CA GLY A 223 5.98 7.82 2.65
C GLY A 223 5.21 6.87 1.74
N ILE A 224 4.00 6.48 2.16
CA ILE A 224 3.14 5.54 1.42
C ILE A 224 2.63 6.17 0.12
N TYR A 225 2.21 7.44 0.17
CA TYR A 225 1.81 8.18 -1.01
C TYR A 225 2.94 8.27 -2.04
N PHE A 226 4.15 8.61 -1.60
CA PHE A 226 5.29 8.77 -2.47
C PHE A 226 5.81 7.45 -3.03
N SER A 227 5.77 6.34 -2.27
CA SER A 227 6.04 5.02 -2.86
C SER A 227 5.13 4.74 -4.06
N SER A 228 3.85 5.08 -3.97
CA SER A 228 2.92 4.93 -5.11
C SER A 228 3.26 5.88 -6.26
N VAL A 229 3.61 7.14 -5.97
CA VAL A 229 4.03 8.11 -7.00
C VAL A 229 5.28 7.64 -7.73
N ILE A 230 6.31 7.18 -7.00
CA ILE A 230 7.57 6.73 -7.60
C ILE A 230 7.34 5.51 -8.50
N ASN A 231 6.57 4.52 -8.05
CA ASN A 231 6.27 3.35 -8.89
C ASN A 231 5.56 3.74 -10.19
N GLU A 232 4.61 4.69 -10.15
CA GLU A 232 3.96 5.18 -11.38
C GLU A 232 4.89 6.04 -12.25
N LEU A 233 5.82 6.78 -11.63
CA LEU A 233 6.88 7.50 -12.36
C LEU A 233 7.83 6.55 -13.11
N GLU A 234 8.05 5.34 -12.60
CA GLU A 234 8.91 4.34 -13.24
C GLU A 234 8.23 3.60 -14.40
N LYS A 235 6.93 3.31 -14.26
CA LYS A 235 6.12 2.66 -15.32
C LYS A 235 5.99 3.55 -16.54
N GLU A 236 5.55 4.79 -16.34
CA GLU A 236 5.34 5.74 -17.41
C GLU A 236 6.63 6.53 -17.65
N LYS A 237 7.43 6.05 -18.60
CA LYS A 237 8.78 6.53 -18.91
C LYS A 237 8.93 8.04 -19.15
N LYS A 238 7.83 8.81 -19.34
CA LYS A 238 7.83 10.28 -19.47
C LYS A 238 6.51 10.90 -19.03
N TYR A 239 6.58 11.81 -18.05
CA TYR A 239 5.49 12.72 -17.72
C TYR A 239 5.84 14.14 -18.13
N SER A 240 4.94 14.76 -18.89
CA SER A 240 5.04 16.16 -19.25
C SER A 240 3.72 16.88 -19.06
N TYR A 241 3.80 18.09 -18.54
CA TYR A 241 2.71 19.02 -18.40
C TYR A 241 3.02 20.25 -19.26
N GLU A 242 2.02 20.76 -19.96
CA GLU A 242 2.19 21.98 -20.75
C GLU A 242 1.24 23.05 -20.23
N ASN A 243 1.74 24.27 -20.15
CA ASN A 243 0.90 25.45 -20.16
C ASN A 243 1.20 26.23 -21.45
N ASP A 244 0.41 27.26 -21.74
CA ASP A 244 0.50 28.03 -23.01
C ASP A 244 1.89 28.60 -23.35
N LYS A 245 2.86 28.56 -22.41
CA LYS A 245 4.18 29.20 -22.57
C LYS A 245 5.37 28.28 -22.35
N ASN A 246 5.24 27.28 -21.47
CA ASN A 246 6.34 26.44 -21.03
C ASN A 246 5.89 24.97 -20.94
N LYS A 247 6.82 24.07 -21.25
CA LYS A 247 6.70 22.63 -21.03
C LYS A 247 7.43 22.26 -19.76
N PHE A 248 6.79 21.45 -18.93
CA PHE A 248 7.34 20.92 -17.70
C PHE A 248 7.44 19.40 -17.80
N TYR A 249 8.55 18.81 -17.38
CA TYR A 249 8.68 17.35 -17.41
C TYR A 249 9.64 16.82 -16.35
N PHE A 250 9.41 15.57 -15.95
CA PHE A 250 10.23 14.90 -14.95
C PHE A 250 11.42 14.17 -15.58
N THR A 251 12.56 14.20 -14.89
CA THR A 251 13.71 13.33 -15.21
C THR A 251 14.27 12.72 -13.94
N LYS A 252 14.48 11.39 -13.95
CA LYS A 252 15.16 10.66 -12.90
C LYS A 252 16.67 10.66 -13.15
N ASN A 253 17.44 10.85 -12.08
CA ASN A 253 18.88 10.68 -12.06
C ASN A 253 19.24 9.68 -10.97
N GLN A 254 19.59 8.45 -11.36
CA GLN A 254 20.09 7.43 -10.42
C GLN A 254 21.56 7.69 -10.14
N ILE A 255 21.92 7.86 -8.87
CA ILE A 255 23.31 8.09 -8.44
C ILE A 255 23.92 6.78 -7.93
N LYS A 256 23.20 6.06 -7.06
CA LYS A 256 23.53 4.72 -6.55
C LYS A 256 22.25 3.93 -6.32
N GLU A 257 22.35 2.64 -5.99
CA GLU A 257 21.20 1.76 -5.75
C GLU A 257 20.13 2.39 -4.83
N PHE A 258 20.54 2.99 -3.71
CA PHE A 258 19.64 3.68 -2.76
C PHE A 258 19.84 5.20 -2.71
N GLU A 259 20.30 5.79 -3.83
CA GLU A 259 20.51 7.23 -3.96
C GLU A 259 20.03 7.70 -5.33
N TYR A 260 18.92 8.45 -5.37
CA TYR A 260 18.40 9.01 -6.61
C TYR A 260 17.66 10.33 -6.42
N GLU A 261 17.51 11.06 -7.52
CA GLU A 261 16.84 12.34 -7.56
C GLU A 261 15.87 12.42 -8.75
N ILE A 262 14.72 13.07 -8.54
CA ILE A 262 13.80 13.42 -9.61
C ILE A 262 13.78 14.94 -9.74
N TYR A 263 13.96 15.40 -10.97
CA TYR A 263 13.96 16.80 -11.33
C TYR A 263 12.68 17.19 -12.06
N LEU A 264 12.13 18.35 -11.70
CA LEU A 264 11.20 19.09 -12.53
C LEU A 264 11.99 20.02 -13.45
N ASN A 265 11.89 19.77 -14.75
CA ASN A 265 12.51 20.60 -15.77
C ASN A 265 11.47 21.55 -16.36
N SER A 266 11.87 22.79 -16.62
CA SER A 266 11.09 23.78 -17.36
C SER A 266 11.77 24.04 -18.69
N GLU A 267 11.03 23.91 -19.79
CA GLU A 267 11.50 24.06 -21.16
C GLU A 267 10.65 25.09 -21.89
N LYS A 268 11.31 25.91 -22.71
CA LYS A 268 10.67 26.87 -23.60
C LYS A 268 11.37 26.84 -24.95
N ASN A 269 10.59 26.71 -26.03
CA ASN A 269 11.12 26.59 -27.40
C ASN A 269 12.19 25.49 -27.53
N SER A 270 11.96 24.32 -26.93
CA SER A 270 12.90 23.18 -26.92
C SER A 270 14.26 23.45 -26.29
N LYS A 271 14.35 24.48 -25.44
CA LYS A 271 15.53 24.78 -24.63
C LYS A 271 15.17 24.69 -23.15
N LEU A 272 15.96 23.94 -22.40
CA LEU A 272 15.89 23.91 -20.95
C LEU A 272 16.12 25.31 -20.41
N ILE A 273 15.17 25.81 -19.62
CA ILE A 273 15.25 27.11 -18.95
C ILE A 273 15.81 26.94 -17.56
N ASP A 274 15.23 26.03 -16.79
CA ASP A 274 15.59 25.81 -15.40
C ASP A 274 15.25 24.39 -14.97
N ARG A 275 15.86 23.93 -13.88
CA ARG A 275 15.61 22.61 -13.27
C ARG A 275 15.60 22.71 -11.75
N LEU A 276 14.66 22.02 -11.12
CA LEU A 276 14.55 21.94 -9.67
C LEU A 276 14.52 20.47 -9.23
N PRO A 277 15.42 20.01 -8.33
CA PRO A 277 15.28 18.69 -7.72
C PRO A 277 14.05 18.72 -6.82
N ILE A 278 13.02 17.95 -7.18
CA ILE A 278 11.74 17.90 -6.47
C ILE A 278 11.64 16.69 -5.55
N TYR A 279 12.23 15.55 -5.92
CA TYR A 279 12.34 14.39 -5.07
C TYR A 279 13.80 13.98 -4.90
N LYS A 280 14.16 13.54 -3.71
CA LYS A 280 15.48 12.99 -3.40
C LYS A 280 15.33 11.90 -2.37
N GLU A 281 16.06 10.81 -2.58
CA GLU A 281 16.21 9.75 -1.60
C GLU A 281 17.69 9.38 -1.51
N ASN A 282 18.19 9.32 -0.30
CA ASN A 282 19.53 8.84 0.00
C ASN A 282 19.48 8.06 1.31
N ILE A 283 19.58 6.73 1.22
CA ILE A 283 19.54 5.83 2.36
C ILE A 283 20.97 5.39 2.67
N LEU A 284 21.40 5.70 3.89
CA LEU A 284 22.65 5.30 4.50
C LEU A 284 22.37 4.28 5.62
N GLU A 285 23.41 3.61 6.09
CA GLU A 285 23.32 2.57 7.12
C GLU A 285 22.64 3.04 8.43
N SER A 286 22.80 4.31 8.81
CA SER A 286 22.26 4.89 10.06
C SER A 286 21.32 6.08 9.87
N ALA A 287 21.02 6.43 8.61
CA ALA A 287 20.18 7.58 8.30
C ALA A 287 19.59 7.52 6.89
N ALA A 288 18.37 8.02 6.73
CA ALA A 288 17.75 8.32 5.45
C ALA A 288 17.50 9.83 5.30
N PHE A 289 17.77 10.35 4.10
CA PHE A 289 17.50 11.72 3.71
C PHE A 289 16.49 11.71 2.59
N ILE A 290 15.29 12.23 2.86
CA ILE A 290 14.17 12.15 1.93
C ILE A 290 13.64 13.55 1.65
N GLN A 291 13.35 13.85 0.38
CA GLN A 291 12.69 15.07 -0.05
C GLN A 291 11.38 14.75 -0.76
N TYR A 292 10.28 15.26 -0.23
CA TYR A 292 8.95 15.17 -0.84
C TYR A 292 8.58 16.49 -1.52
N TYR A 293 7.62 16.44 -2.47
CA TYR A 293 7.18 17.62 -3.20
C TYR A 293 5.66 17.77 -3.36
N TYR A 294 5.25 18.99 -3.64
CA TYR A 294 3.93 19.28 -4.19
C TYR A 294 4.06 20.39 -5.23
N ILE A 295 3.38 20.22 -6.36
CA ILE A 295 3.32 21.17 -7.45
C ILE A 295 1.82 21.50 -7.63
N ASP A 296 1.46 22.77 -7.65
CA ASP A 296 0.06 23.11 -7.89
C ASP A 296 -0.37 22.79 -9.33
N LYS A 297 -1.67 22.55 -9.51
CA LYS A 297 -2.24 22.19 -10.81
C LYS A 297 -2.03 23.27 -11.88
N GLU A 298 -1.82 24.52 -11.46
CA GLU A 298 -1.56 25.65 -12.35
C GLU A 298 -0.08 25.78 -12.76
N LEU A 299 0.82 24.94 -12.21
CA LEU A 299 2.26 24.98 -12.44
C LEU A 299 2.85 26.37 -12.15
N LYS A 300 2.41 26.97 -11.04
CA LYS A 300 2.87 28.27 -10.55
C LYS A 300 3.67 28.14 -9.26
N ASN A 301 3.47 27.08 -8.49
CA ASN A 301 4.09 26.92 -7.19
C ASN A 301 4.60 25.50 -6.99
N VAL A 302 5.74 25.40 -6.30
CA VAL A 302 6.35 24.13 -5.89
C VAL A 302 6.70 24.21 -4.42
N TRP A 303 6.29 23.22 -3.63
CA TRP A 303 6.65 23.08 -2.22
C TRP A 303 7.50 21.84 -2.04
N LEU A 304 8.58 21.97 -1.28
CA LEU A 304 9.51 20.89 -0.98
C LEU A 304 9.61 20.71 0.53
N LEU A 305 9.61 19.46 1.00
CA LEU A 305 9.85 19.09 2.38
C LEU A 305 11.03 18.13 2.47
N ASN A 306 12.10 18.55 3.14
CA ASN A 306 13.28 17.74 3.41
C ASN A 306 13.21 17.18 4.83
N MET A 307 13.44 15.88 4.93
CA MET A 307 13.36 15.10 6.14
C MET A 307 14.69 14.38 6.37
N VAL A 308 15.06 14.26 7.64
CA VAL A 308 16.13 13.38 8.09
C VAL A 308 15.52 12.37 9.03
N GLU A 309 15.71 11.11 8.69
CA GLU A 309 15.41 9.97 9.54
C GLU A 309 16.73 9.35 9.96
N SER A 310 16.93 9.14 11.25
CA SER A 310 18.08 8.45 11.79
C SER A 310 17.66 7.61 12.97
N ASP A 311 18.55 6.73 13.44
CA ASP A 311 18.37 5.87 14.62
C ASP A 311 18.03 6.64 15.91
N ILE A 312 18.11 7.97 15.89
CA ILE A 312 17.92 8.85 17.04
C ILE A 312 16.68 9.73 16.87
N SER A 313 16.29 10.07 15.64
CA SER A 313 15.19 11.01 15.38
C SER A 313 14.69 10.99 13.95
N GLN A 314 13.40 11.22 13.78
CA GLN A 314 12.81 11.70 12.54
C GLN A 314 12.45 13.19 12.69
N ARG A 315 12.90 14.04 11.77
CA ARG A 315 12.60 15.49 11.84
C ARG A 315 12.61 16.15 10.46
N VAL A 316 11.84 17.23 10.34
CA VAL A 316 11.98 18.15 9.22
C VAL A 316 13.33 18.82 9.32
N GLU A 317 14.09 18.83 8.23
CA GLU A 317 15.30 19.63 8.09
C GLU A 317 14.95 20.98 7.47
N LYS A 318 14.22 20.96 6.34
CA LYS A 318 13.87 22.16 5.57
C LYS A 318 12.49 22.02 4.95
N TRP A 319 11.81 23.15 4.84
CA TRP A 319 10.63 23.30 3.99
C TRP A 319 10.84 24.52 3.09
N ARG A 320 10.50 24.41 1.80
CA ARG A 320 10.76 25.47 0.82
C ARG A 320 9.57 25.64 -0.10
N HIS A 321 9.20 26.89 -0.36
CA HIS A 321 8.17 27.26 -1.32
C HIS A 321 8.80 28.05 -2.46
N TYR A 322 8.70 27.54 -3.67
CA TYR A 322 9.14 28.16 -4.91
C TYR A 322 7.93 28.64 -5.72
N LYS A 323 8.10 29.77 -6.40
CA LYS A 323 7.21 30.23 -7.48
C LYS A 323 7.87 29.99 -8.83
N ILE A 324 7.09 29.48 -9.76
CA ILE A 324 7.46 29.39 -11.17
C ILE A 324 7.07 30.73 -11.81
N ASP A 325 8.06 31.49 -12.28
CA ASP A 325 7.78 32.77 -12.91
C ASP A 325 7.32 32.62 -14.37
N THR A 326 6.92 33.74 -14.98
CA THR A 326 6.41 33.74 -16.37
C THR A 326 7.43 33.31 -17.42
N THR A 327 8.71 33.25 -17.05
CA THR A 327 9.79 32.77 -17.92
C THR A 327 10.11 31.30 -17.71
N GLY A 328 9.53 30.66 -16.69
CA GLY A 328 9.75 29.26 -16.36
C GLY A 328 10.89 29.02 -15.37
N HIS A 329 11.40 30.05 -14.70
CA HIS A 329 12.43 29.91 -13.65
C HIS A 329 11.79 29.65 -12.27
N PHE A 330 12.47 28.86 -11.44
CA PHE A 330 12.05 28.57 -10.07
C PHE A 330 12.64 29.59 -9.10
N LYS A 331 11.80 30.38 -8.45
CA LYS A 331 12.21 31.41 -7.48
C LYS A 331 11.75 31.04 -6.08
N LEU A 332 12.70 30.86 -5.16
CA LEU A 332 12.39 30.63 -3.75
C LEU A 332 11.66 31.85 -3.17
N LEU A 333 10.48 31.62 -2.58
CA LEU A 333 9.66 32.63 -1.93
C LEU A 333 9.77 32.58 -0.41
N GLU A 334 9.64 31.38 0.16
CA GLU A 334 9.68 31.16 1.60
C GLU A 334 10.53 29.92 1.89
N SER A 335 11.22 29.95 3.03
CA SER A 335 11.90 28.77 3.54
C SER A 335 11.78 28.68 5.06
N ILE A 336 11.75 27.44 5.55
CA ILE A 336 11.89 27.12 6.96
C ILE A 336 13.07 26.18 7.07
N SER A 337 13.97 26.45 8.02
CA SER A 337 15.06 25.54 8.39
C SER A 337 14.92 25.16 9.85
N CYS A 338 15.06 23.88 10.15
CA CYS A 338 14.93 23.34 11.49
C CYS A 338 16.28 22.83 12.00
N GLU A 339 16.62 23.20 13.23
CA GLU A 339 17.85 22.80 13.89
C GLU A 339 17.80 21.34 14.37
N HIS A 340 18.97 20.77 14.65
CA HIS A 340 19.07 19.51 15.38
C HIS A 340 18.38 19.61 16.75
N ARG A 341 17.90 18.46 17.26
CA ARG A 341 17.31 18.40 18.60
C ARG A 341 18.27 18.98 19.63
N ASN A 342 17.76 19.89 20.45
CA ASN A 342 18.50 20.36 21.61
C ASN A 342 18.47 19.31 22.74
N ARG A 343 19.20 19.55 23.83
CA ARG A 343 19.29 18.65 25.00
C ARG A 343 17.96 18.34 25.69
N ARG A 344 16.87 19.06 25.36
CA ARG A 344 15.51 18.83 25.88
C ARG A 344 14.63 18.07 24.88
N GLY A 345 15.20 17.58 23.77
CA GLY A 345 14.48 16.85 22.73
C GLY A 345 13.67 17.73 21.77
N ILE A 346 13.75 19.06 21.87
CA ILE A 346 12.90 19.97 21.09
C ILE A 346 13.60 20.36 19.78
N VAL A 347 12.92 20.20 18.65
CA VAL A 347 13.29 20.76 17.34
C VAL A 347 12.80 22.20 17.26
N LYS A 348 13.70 23.13 16.91
CA LYS A 348 13.37 24.54 16.65
C LYS A 348 13.46 24.82 15.17
N CYS A 349 12.47 25.52 14.63
CA CYS A 349 12.44 25.92 13.24
C CYS A 349 12.43 27.44 13.10
N HIS A 350 13.13 27.93 12.10
CA HIS A 350 13.33 29.34 11.81
C HIS A 350 12.89 29.62 10.38
N ASN A 351 12.20 30.74 10.18
CA ASN A 351 11.97 31.26 8.83
C ASN A 351 13.30 31.78 8.29
N GLY A 352 13.70 31.28 7.12
CA GLY A 352 14.92 31.66 6.42
C GLY A 352 14.71 32.76 5.40
#